data_AF-A0AAJ6NTM0-F1
#
_entry.id   AF-A0AAJ6NTM0-F1
#
_cell.length_a   1.000
_cell.length_b   1.000
_cell.length_c   1.000
_cell.angle_alpha   90.00
_cell.angle_beta   90.00
_cell.angle_gamma   90.00
#
_symmetry.space_group_name_H-M   'P 1'
#
loop_
_entity.id
_entity.type
_entity.pdbx_description
1 polymer ?
#
loop_
_entity_poly.entity_id
_entity_poly.type
_entity_poly.pdbx_seq_one_letter_code
_entity_poly.pdbx_strand_id
1 'polypeptide(L)'
;MNQVLNKYNVAIVADDSLLTKVSNQKFMQHKVKVLLALIPFSFILGSCQKEDLSAAKSFGDLSQSLVVANKTISADIYASCARSATLEALGTTENRINSQNQLNVCNDIYLPNSKNTERAGSVLVNYVAAIGNLATGNDNDFTPQFQTISESLGNLPINENARTAGIKIADFITNLLIKDFRRDNLKVAIVCTDQDIQEYSAQLSDFIESSYVKNLLDREIMQIHENYGYYIGEVNKRTKLSNSEDNLQDFSALQERQTLLEAEERAEITKVIERKKQGADYVTAIRDTAEFHGKLKRIFNKNREKLSSAQIQKCNKYHSNNANLSVQNTQQKDELWNQKITTSELKEAKKVTKEYIDKITPLLERNQD
;
A
#
# COMPACT_ATOMS: atom_id res chain seq x y z
N MET A 1 -29.90 -40.98 38.79
CA MET A 1 -29.39 -42.35 38.59
C MET A 1 -27.90 -42.22 38.26
N ASN A 2 -27.04 -42.69 39.18
CA ASN A 2 -25.58 -42.94 39.10
C ASN A 2 -24.69 -41.76 38.66
N GLN A 3 -23.95 -41.02 39.50
CA GLN A 3 -23.00 -41.34 40.59
C GLN A 3 -21.75 -42.16 40.17
N VAL A 4 -20.64 -41.85 40.86
CA VAL A 4 -19.34 -42.56 41.01
C VAL A 4 -18.19 -42.00 40.14
N LEU A 5 -16.97 -41.69 40.61
CA LEU A 5 -16.34 -41.36 41.91
C LEU A 5 -14.84 -41.10 41.64
N ASN A 6 -14.25 -40.15 42.38
CA ASN A 6 -12.88 -40.06 42.91
C ASN A 6 -11.75 -40.98 42.40
N LYS A 7 -10.55 -40.40 42.22
CA LYS A 7 -9.39 -40.69 43.09
C LYS A 7 -8.28 -39.63 43.04
N TYR A 8 -7.96 -39.15 44.25
CA TYR A 8 -6.80 -38.37 44.65
C TYR A 8 -5.49 -39.17 44.53
N ASN A 9 -4.35 -38.47 44.40
CA ASN A 9 -3.23 -38.67 45.34
C ASN A 9 -2.28 -37.45 45.38
N VAL A 10 -2.00 -37.04 46.62
CA VAL A 10 -1.12 -35.96 47.08
C VAL A 10 -0.04 -36.61 47.95
N ALA A 11 1.22 -36.15 47.85
CA ALA A 11 2.28 -36.08 48.90
C ALA A 11 3.56 -35.61 48.19
N ILE A 12 4.17 -34.43 48.45
CA ILE A 12 4.87 -33.89 49.66
C ILE A 12 6.00 -34.81 50.16
N VAL A 13 7.24 -34.26 50.21
CA VAL A 13 8.36 -34.36 51.20
C VAL A 13 9.62 -33.79 50.49
N ALA A 14 10.11 -32.56 50.79
CA ALA A 14 11.12 -32.18 51.81
C ALA A 14 12.47 -32.94 51.63
N ASP A 15 13.57 -32.33 51.22
CA ASP A 15 14.50 -31.42 51.93
C ASP A 15 15.89 -32.11 51.99
N ASP A 16 16.91 -31.32 52.29
CA ASP A 16 18.28 -31.65 52.71
C ASP A 16 19.43 -31.68 51.69
N SER A 17 20.19 -30.58 51.78
CA SER A 17 21.62 -30.57 52.09
C SER A 17 22.63 -30.81 50.95
N LEU A 18 23.47 -29.80 50.67
CA LEU A 18 24.84 -29.77 51.21
C LEU A 18 25.63 -28.53 50.74
N LEU A 19 26.16 -27.85 51.75
CA LEU A 19 27.19 -26.82 51.71
C LEU A 19 28.49 -27.29 51.04
N THR A 20 29.21 -26.41 50.35
CA THR A 20 30.53 -25.90 50.84
C THR A 20 31.17 -24.84 49.92
N LYS A 21 31.69 -23.79 50.57
CA LYS A 21 32.56 -22.71 50.07
C LYS A 21 34.01 -23.19 49.90
N VAL A 22 34.73 -22.69 48.90
CA VAL A 22 36.17 -22.29 48.95
C VAL A 22 36.41 -21.27 47.79
N SER A 23 36.46 -19.97 48.05
CA SER A 23 37.65 -19.09 48.28
C SER A 23 38.63 -18.89 47.11
N ASN A 24 38.62 -17.65 46.61
CA ASN A 24 39.72 -16.78 46.14
C ASN A 24 40.81 -17.31 45.20
N GLN A 25 40.90 -16.69 44.01
CA GLN A 25 42.19 -16.37 43.41
C GLN A 25 42.13 -15.07 42.59
N LYS A 26 42.94 -14.10 43.01
CA LYS A 26 43.20 -12.81 42.36
C LYS A 26 44.67 -12.84 41.96
N PHE A 27 45.00 -12.88 40.67
CA PHE A 27 46.36 -12.54 40.21
C PHE A 27 46.34 -11.96 38.78
N MET A 28 46.76 -10.70 38.75
CA MET A 28 47.49 -9.93 37.72
C MET A 28 47.28 -10.14 36.22
N GLN A 29 46.85 -9.03 35.61
CA GLN A 29 47.53 -8.31 34.51
C GLN A 29 48.14 -9.17 33.38
N HIS A 30 47.43 -9.19 32.25
CA HIS A 30 48.07 -9.06 30.94
C HIS A 30 47.58 -7.78 30.28
N LYS A 31 48.56 -6.93 29.97
CA LYS A 31 48.43 -5.72 29.16
C LYS A 31 47.97 -6.12 27.76
N VAL A 32 46.67 -6.10 27.50
CA VAL A 32 46.19 -5.99 26.13
C VAL A 32 46.05 -4.50 25.85
N LYS A 33 47.06 -3.94 25.18
CA LYS A 33 46.89 -2.70 24.41
C LYS A 33 45.95 -3.04 23.25
N VAL A 34 44.64 -3.11 23.52
CA VAL A 34 43.64 -3.00 22.46
C VAL A 34 43.61 -1.52 22.11
N LEU A 35 44.13 -1.18 20.95
CA LEU A 35 43.88 0.11 20.32
C LEU A 35 42.37 0.34 20.33
N LEU A 36 41.92 1.27 21.17
CA LEU A 36 40.56 1.76 21.15
C LEU A 36 40.25 2.26 19.74
N ALA A 37 39.14 1.72 19.23
CA ALA A 37 38.40 2.19 18.10
C ALA A 37 38.27 3.73 18.09
N LEU A 38 38.86 4.37 17.09
CA LEU A 38 38.57 5.75 16.72
C LEU A 38 38.79 5.93 15.21
N ILE A 39 37.83 5.46 14.41
CA ILE A 39 37.43 6.17 13.19
C ILE A 39 35.89 6.09 13.05
N PRO A 40 35.13 6.99 13.70
CA PRO A 40 33.75 7.28 13.31
C PRO A 40 33.73 8.61 12.54
N PHE A 41 34.25 8.69 11.31
CA PHE A 41 34.48 10.00 10.68
C PHE A 41 34.20 10.18 9.18
N SER A 42 33.37 9.37 8.51
CA SER A 42 33.06 9.68 7.09
C SER A 42 31.69 9.29 6.54
N PHE A 43 30.71 9.05 7.42
CA PHE A 43 29.29 8.98 7.01
C PHE A 43 28.35 9.85 7.86
N ILE A 44 28.89 10.91 8.47
CA ILE A 44 28.09 11.94 9.17
C ILE A 44 28.33 13.35 8.60
N LEU A 45 29.39 13.65 7.86
CA LEU A 45 29.63 15.03 7.41
C LEU A 45 30.04 15.11 5.94
N GLY A 46 29.03 15.32 5.11
CA GLY A 46 29.10 15.93 3.79
C GLY A 46 27.83 16.74 3.53
N SER A 47 27.42 17.50 4.56
CA SER A 47 26.23 18.34 4.70
C SER A 47 24.88 17.60 4.75
N CYS A 48 24.17 17.71 5.88
CA CYS A 48 22.72 17.88 5.84
C CYS A 48 22.47 19.23 5.14
N GLN A 49 22.59 19.25 3.81
CA GLN A 49 22.08 20.36 3.03
C GLN A 49 20.58 20.46 3.30
N LYS A 50 20.05 21.69 3.38
CA LYS A 50 18.60 21.97 3.50
C LYS A 50 17.77 21.13 2.51
N GLU A 51 18.36 20.84 1.36
CA GLU A 51 17.82 20.01 0.28
C GLU A 51 17.56 18.55 0.70
N ASP A 52 18.44 17.94 1.51
CA ASP A 52 18.29 16.54 1.95
C ASP A 52 17.18 16.42 3.00
N LEU A 53 17.07 17.39 3.91
CA LEU A 53 15.97 17.48 4.87
C LEU A 53 14.63 17.79 4.18
N SER A 54 14.66 18.57 3.11
CA SER A 54 13.47 18.89 2.31
C SER A 54 12.96 17.67 1.55
N ALA A 55 13.83 16.90 0.89
CA ALA A 55 13.44 15.69 0.17
C ALA A 55 12.90 14.60 1.12
N ALA A 56 13.55 14.46 2.27
CA ALA A 56 13.11 13.65 3.40
C ALA A 56 11.67 13.97 3.83
N LYS A 57 11.39 15.25 4.08
CA LYS A 57 10.05 15.73 4.42
C LYS A 57 9.05 15.47 3.30
N SER A 58 9.42 15.75 2.05
CA SER A 58 8.56 15.51 0.90
C SER A 58 8.16 14.05 0.73
N PHE A 59 9.03 13.08 1.03
CA PHE A 59 8.63 11.66 1.05
C PHE A 59 7.66 11.33 2.18
N GLY A 60 7.85 11.93 3.36
CA GLY A 60 6.89 11.82 4.46
C GLY A 60 5.50 12.30 4.04
N ASP A 61 5.42 13.53 3.51
CA ASP A 61 4.18 14.13 3.02
C ASP A 61 3.56 13.32 1.88
N LEU A 62 4.40 12.79 0.97
CA LEU A 62 3.98 11.94 -0.13
C LEU A 62 3.40 10.61 0.35
N SER A 63 4.08 9.94 1.28
CA SER A 63 3.60 8.68 1.84
C SER A 63 2.25 8.87 2.56
N GLN A 64 2.07 9.98 3.29
CA GLN A 64 0.81 10.30 3.92
C GLN A 64 -0.30 10.57 2.91
N SER A 65 0.03 11.26 1.80
CA SER A 65 -0.91 11.49 0.70
C SER A 65 -1.31 10.18 0.02
N LEU A 66 -0.37 9.24 -0.13
CA LEU A 66 -0.65 7.89 -0.62
C LEU A 66 -1.54 7.09 0.35
N VAL A 67 -1.37 7.24 1.67
CA VAL A 67 -2.28 6.62 2.67
C VAL A 67 -3.71 7.08 2.43
N VAL A 68 -3.91 8.39 2.27
CA VAL A 68 -5.24 8.98 2.07
C VAL A 68 -5.85 8.51 0.75
N ALA A 69 -5.09 8.59 -0.36
CA ALA A 69 -5.55 8.13 -1.66
C ALA A 69 -5.89 6.64 -1.64
N ASN A 70 -5.03 5.80 -1.05
CA ASN A 70 -5.25 4.36 -0.93
C ASN A 70 -6.56 4.06 -0.21
N LYS A 71 -6.79 4.67 0.97
CA LYS A 71 -8.01 4.47 1.77
C LYS A 71 -9.26 4.93 1.04
N THR A 72 -9.18 6.08 0.39
CA THR A 72 -10.31 6.69 -0.33
C THR A 72 -10.72 5.81 -1.50
N ILE A 73 -9.77 5.45 -2.36
CA ILE A 73 -10.03 4.61 -3.53
C ILE A 73 -10.46 3.21 -3.11
N SER A 74 -9.80 2.60 -2.12
CA SER A 74 -10.17 1.26 -1.67
C SER A 74 -11.58 1.23 -1.09
N ALA A 75 -11.99 2.22 -0.29
CA ALA A 75 -13.34 2.31 0.25
C ALA A 75 -14.39 2.50 -0.87
N ASP A 76 -14.08 3.30 -1.90
CA ASP A 76 -15.04 3.59 -2.95
C ASP A 76 -15.31 2.40 -3.88
N ILE A 77 -14.45 1.38 -3.93
CA ILE A 77 -14.73 0.11 -4.63
C ILE A 77 -16.06 -0.49 -4.16
N TYR A 78 -16.27 -0.58 -2.85
CA TYR A 78 -17.54 -1.07 -2.33
C TYR A 78 -18.64 -0.02 -2.44
N ALA A 79 -18.34 1.23 -2.08
CA ALA A 79 -19.35 2.28 -2.04
C ALA A 79 -19.96 2.58 -3.42
N SER A 80 -19.17 2.51 -4.50
CA SER A 80 -19.65 2.69 -5.87
C SER A 80 -20.60 1.56 -6.30
N CYS A 81 -20.26 0.32 -5.96
CA CYS A 81 -21.17 -0.81 -6.17
C CYS A 81 -22.49 -0.60 -5.42
N ALA A 82 -22.42 -0.24 -4.14
CA ALA A 82 -23.60 -0.06 -3.30
C ALA A 82 -24.49 1.10 -3.80
N ARG A 83 -23.90 2.25 -4.16
CA ARG A 83 -24.64 3.37 -4.75
C ARG A 83 -25.34 2.95 -6.05
N SER A 84 -24.63 2.28 -6.95
CA SER A 84 -25.20 1.75 -8.19
C SER A 84 -26.39 0.84 -7.92
N ALA A 85 -26.25 -0.11 -6.99
CA ALA A 85 -27.32 -1.03 -6.62
C ALA A 85 -28.54 -0.31 -6.04
N THR A 86 -28.36 0.75 -5.26
CA THR A 86 -29.48 1.51 -4.70
C THR A 86 -30.25 2.33 -5.74
N LEU A 87 -29.58 2.76 -6.81
CA LEU A 87 -30.21 3.49 -7.92
C LEU A 87 -31.14 2.58 -8.74
N GLU A 88 -30.92 1.27 -8.73
CA GLU A 88 -31.73 0.28 -9.46
C GLU A 88 -33.12 0.04 -8.82
N ALA A 89 -33.37 0.46 -7.57
CA ALA A 89 -34.54 0.07 -6.78
C ALA A 89 -35.92 0.65 -7.21
N LEU A 90 -36.04 1.25 -8.38
CA LEU A 90 -37.19 2.09 -8.74
C LEU A 90 -38.36 1.35 -9.39
N GLY A 91 -39.59 1.77 -9.06
CA GLY A 91 -40.79 1.57 -9.90
C GLY A 91 -41.50 0.20 -9.82
N THR A 92 -40.80 -0.91 -9.55
CA THR A 92 -41.42 -2.25 -9.52
C THR A 92 -40.89 -3.12 -8.38
N THR A 93 -41.63 -4.18 -8.03
CA THR A 93 -41.14 -5.21 -7.09
C THR A 93 -39.90 -5.92 -7.63
N GLU A 94 -39.84 -6.16 -8.94
CA GLU A 94 -38.70 -6.76 -9.63
C GLU A 94 -37.43 -5.91 -9.47
N ASN A 95 -37.53 -4.61 -9.67
CA ASN A 95 -36.40 -3.68 -9.53
C ASN A 95 -35.87 -3.63 -8.10
N ARG A 96 -36.75 -3.74 -7.10
CA ARG A 96 -36.34 -3.87 -5.68
C ARG A 96 -35.62 -5.19 -5.40
N ILE A 97 -36.08 -6.30 -5.99
CA ILE A 97 -35.41 -7.60 -5.89
C ILE A 97 -34.03 -7.54 -6.54
N ASN A 98 -33.93 -6.94 -7.73
CA ASN A 98 -32.66 -6.79 -8.45
C ASN A 98 -31.68 -5.92 -7.68
N SER A 99 -32.13 -4.78 -7.14
CA SER A 99 -31.33 -3.93 -6.26
C SER A 99 -30.78 -4.70 -5.04
N GLN A 100 -31.62 -5.49 -4.37
CA GLN A 100 -31.17 -6.32 -3.25
C GLN A 100 -30.17 -7.39 -3.67
N ASN A 101 -30.38 -8.03 -4.82
CA ASN A 101 -29.44 -9.00 -5.38
C ASN A 101 -28.09 -8.34 -5.71
N GLN A 102 -28.09 -7.14 -6.29
CA GLN A 102 -26.85 -6.39 -6.52
C GLN A 102 -26.17 -5.98 -5.22
N LEU A 103 -26.91 -5.56 -4.18
CA LEU A 103 -26.33 -5.29 -2.87
C LEU A 103 -25.66 -6.53 -2.26
N ASN A 104 -26.25 -7.70 -2.44
CA ASN A 104 -25.61 -8.96 -2.02
C ASN A 104 -24.30 -9.19 -2.79
N VAL A 105 -24.27 -8.96 -4.11
CA VAL A 105 -23.03 -8.99 -4.91
C VAL A 105 -22.00 -7.98 -4.39
N CYS A 106 -22.43 -6.76 -4.04
CA CYS A 106 -21.56 -5.75 -3.44
C CYS A 106 -20.95 -6.23 -2.12
N ASN A 107 -21.74 -6.87 -1.25
CA ASN A 107 -21.29 -7.41 0.03
C ASN A 107 -20.37 -8.63 -0.13
N ASP A 108 -20.65 -9.51 -1.07
CA ASP A 108 -19.94 -10.79 -1.21
C ASP A 108 -18.62 -10.63 -1.98
N ILE A 109 -18.57 -9.69 -2.93
CA ILE A 109 -17.41 -9.51 -3.82
C ILE A 109 -16.68 -8.21 -3.51
N TYR A 110 -17.37 -7.08 -3.53
CA TYR A 110 -16.73 -5.77 -3.54
C TYR A 110 -16.34 -5.27 -2.14
N LEU A 111 -17.04 -5.67 -1.08
CA LEU A 111 -16.65 -5.36 0.30
C LEU A 111 -15.34 -6.07 0.70
N PRO A 112 -15.13 -7.37 0.42
CA PRO A 112 -13.82 -8.00 0.57
C PRO A 112 -12.76 -7.34 -0.30
N ASN A 113 -13.05 -7.10 -1.58
CA ASN A 113 -12.09 -6.47 -2.49
C ASN A 113 -11.66 -5.08 -2.00
N SER A 114 -12.58 -4.26 -1.52
CA SER A 114 -12.30 -2.96 -0.90
C SER A 114 -11.25 -3.07 0.21
N LYS A 115 -11.48 -3.97 1.19
CA LYS A 115 -10.55 -4.20 2.30
C LYS A 115 -9.20 -4.74 1.82
N ASN A 116 -9.21 -5.66 0.87
CA ASN A 116 -7.99 -6.26 0.38
C ASN A 116 -7.17 -5.29 -0.48
N THR A 117 -7.82 -4.41 -1.26
CA THR A 117 -7.15 -3.33 -1.99
C THR A 117 -6.49 -2.33 -1.06
N GLU A 118 -7.16 -1.94 0.04
CA GLU A 118 -6.54 -1.06 1.05
C GLU A 118 -5.25 -1.67 1.59
N ARG A 119 -5.31 -2.96 1.97
CA ARG A 119 -4.15 -3.66 2.53
C ARG A 119 -3.06 -3.87 1.48
N ALA A 120 -3.42 -4.16 0.23
CA ALA A 120 -2.46 -4.25 -0.87
C ALA A 120 -1.76 -2.90 -1.11
N GLY A 121 -2.52 -1.82 -1.29
CA GLY A 121 -1.94 -0.49 -1.48
C GLY A 121 -1.04 -0.05 -0.31
N SER A 122 -1.32 -0.52 0.91
CA SER A 122 -0.46 -0.26 2.08
C SER A 122 0.98 -0.77 1.91
N VAL A 123 1.21 -1.82 1.10
CA VAL A 123 2.58 -2.32 0.82
C VAL A 123 3.40 -1.25 0.09
N LEU A 124 2.81 -0.60 -0.92
CA LEU A 124 3.48 0.46 -1.68
C LEU A 124 3.62 1.74 -0.86
N VAL A 125 2.59 2.10 -0.08
CA VAL A 125 2.66 3.20 0.88
C VAL A 125 3.85 3.01 1.84
N ASN A 126 3.94 1.82 2.44
CA ASN A 126 5.01 1.45 3.37
C ASN A 126 6.37 1.41 2.68
N TYR A 127 6.43 0.97 1.42
CA TYR A 127 7.64 1.03 0.61
C TYR A 127 8.10 2.48 0.43
N VAL A 128 7.23 3.39 -0.01
CA VAL A 128 7.57 4.81 -0.21
C VAL A 128 8.01 5.46 1.10
N ALA A 129 7.30 5.16 2.21
CA ALA A 129 7.67 5.63 3.54
C ALA A 129 9.05 5.10 3.97
N ALA A 130 9.35 3.83 3.73
CA ALA A 130 10.64 3.22 4.06
C ALA A 130 11.79 3.87 3.27
N ILE A 131 11.59 4.11 1.96
CA ILE A 131 12.57 4.85 1.14
C ILE A 131 12.75 6.29 1.64
N GLY A 132 11.67 6.96 2.05
CA GLY A 132 11.73 8.27 2.69
C GLY A 132 12.56 8.27 3.97
N ASN A 133 12.25 7.36 4.89
CA ASN A 133 12.94 7.23 6.18
C ASN A 133 14.44 6.91 6.01
N LEU A 134 14.81 6.14 4.99
CA LEU A 134 16.20 5.93 4.61
C LEU A 134 16.93 7.22 4.26
N ALA A 135 16.25 8.14 3.57
CA ALA A 135 16.79 9.44 3.21
C ALA A 135 16.88 10.41 4.41
N THR A 136 16.00 10.27 5.40
CA THR A 136 15.91 11.18 6.56
C THR A 136 16.83 10.78 7.71
N GLY A 137 17.21 9.50 7.79
CA GLY A 137 17.99 8.95 8.91
C GLY A 137 17.22 8.85 10.23
N ASN A 138 15.92 9.17 10.26
CA ASN A 138 15.08 8.99 11.45
C ASN A 138 14.77 7.51 11.68
N ASP A 139 15.05 7.04 12.89
CA ASP A 139 14.81 5.67 13.34
C ASP A 139 13.42 5.48 13.97
N ASN A 140 12.51 6.44 13.84
CA ASN A 140 11.28 6.47 14.64
C ASN A 140 10.24 5.44 14.15
N ASP A 141 9.90 4.51 15.04
CA ASP A 141 8.63 3.79 15.26
C ASP A 141 7.87 3.20 14.06
N PHE A 142 8.58 2.80 13.00
CA PHE A 142 7.95 1.94 12.01
C PHE A 142 7.95 0.49 12.52
N THR A 143 6.82 0.06 13.11
CA THR A 143 6.56 -1.34 13.47
C THR A 143 5.58 -1.92 12.45
N PRO A 144 6.07 -2.57 11.39
CA PRO A 144 5.18 -3.06 10.37
C PRO A 144 4.47 -4.33 10.82
N GLN A 145 3.15 -4.34 10.70
CA GLN A 145 2.35 -5.56 10.81
C GLN A 145 2.36 -6.29 9.46
N PHE A 146 3.50 -6.85 9.04
CA PHE A 146 3.63 -7.51 7.73
C PHE A 146 2.93 -8.87 7.64
N GLN A 147 2.59 -9.48 8.79
CA GLN A 147 1.95 -10.79 8.85
C GLN A 147 0.56 -10.81 8.18
N THR A 148 -0.13 -9.67 8.15
CA THR A 148 -1.44 -9.51 7.51
C THR A 148 -1.37 -9.20 6.00
N ILE A 149 -0.20 -8.86 5.44
CA ILE A 149 -0.07 -8.50 4.01
C ILE A 149 -0.21 -9.72 3.10
N SER A 150 0.40 -10.84 3.46
CA SER A 150 0.30 -12.11 2.70
C SER A 150 -1.15 -12.62 2.65
N GLU A 151 -1.83 -12.65 3.79
CA GLU A 151 -3.22 -13.11 3.91
C GLU A 151 -4.21 -12.23 3.14
N SER A 152 -3.93 -10.93 3.05
CA SER A 152 -4.83 -9.96 2.40
C SER A 152 -4.74 -9.98 0.88
N LEU A 153 -3.54 -10.27 0.35
CA LEU A 153 -3.33 -10.55 -1.06
C LEU A 153 -3.89 -11.93 -1.45
N GLY A 154 -4.09 -12.82 -0.48
CA GLY A 154 -4.80 -14.10 -0.59
C GLY A 154 -6.18 -13.99 -1.25
N ASN A 155 -6.84 -12.84 -1.07
CA ASN A 155 -8.27 -12.67 -1.34
C ASN A 155 -8.57 -11.64 -2.44
N LEU A 156 -7.55 -11.02 -3.06
CA LEU A 156 -7.75 -10.28 -4.32
C LEU A 156 -7.68 -11.26 -5.50
N PRO A 157 -8.43 -11.02 -6.59
CA PRO A 157 -8.31 -11.78 -7.84
C PRO A 157 -7.05 -11.37 -8.62
N ILE A 158 -5.89 -11.35 -7.95
CA ILE A 158 -4.57 -11.13 -8.55
C ILE A 158 -3.83 -12.46 -8.68
N ASN A 159 -2.90 -12.53 -9.62
CA ASN A 159 -2.13 -13.75 -9.85
C ASN A 159 -1.21 -14.08 -8.63
N GLU A 160 -0.82 -15.35 -8.50
CA GLU A 160 0.02 -15.83 -7.39
C GLU A 160 1.45 -15.22 -7.40
N ASN A 161 1.94 -14.80 -8.58
CA ASN A 161 3.25 -14.17 -8.71
C ASN A 161 3.26 -12.79 -8.05
N ALA A 162 2.20 -12.00 -8.22
CA ALA A 162 2.00 -10.70 -7.58
C ALA A 162 1.90 -10.84 -6.06
N ARG A 163 1.22 -11.88 -5.59
CA ARG A 163 1.15 -12.21 -4.16
C ARG A 163 2.54 -12.49 -3.59
N THR A 164 3.30 -13.35 -4.26
CA THR A 164 4.69 -13.68 -3.88
C THR A 164 5.58 -12.43 -3.91
N ALA A 165 5.39 -11.56 -4.90
CA ALA A 165 6.10 -10.30 -5.00
C ALA A 165 5.80 -9.36 -3.82
N GLY A 166 4.53 -9.25 -3.39
CA GLY A 166 4.13 -8.48 -2.23
C GLY A 166 4.83 -8.91 -0.93
N ILE A 167 4.98 -10.23 -0.73
CA ILE A 167 5.71 -10.80 0.41
C ILE A 167 7.19 -10.37 0.37
N LYS A 168 7.83 -10.47 -0.78
CA LYS A 168 9.25 -10.08 -0.93
C LYS A 168 9.47 -8.58 -0.77
N ILE A 169 8.50 -7.74 -1.11
CA ILE A 169 8.54 -6.30 -0.84
C ILE A 169 8.46 -6.04 0.67
N ALA A 170 7.59 -6.76 1.38
CA ALA A 170 7.51 -6.68 2.84
C ALA A 170 8.82 -7.15 3.52
N ASP A 171 9.42 -8.22 3.04
CA ASP A 171 10.76 -8.67 3.47
C ASP A 171 11.81 -7.57 3.26
N PHE A 172 11.76 -6.91 2.10
CA PHE A 172 12.64 -5.79 1.80
C PHE A 172 12.47 -4.63 2.78
N ILE A 173 11.23 -4.22 3.06
CA ILE A 173 10.98 -3.13 4.01
C ILE A 173 11.49 -3.52 5.40
N THR A 174 11.20 -4.75 5.85
CA THR A 174 11.68 -5.26 7.15
C THR A 174 13.20 -5.18 7.25
N ASN A 175 13.89 -5.64 6.21
CA ASN A 175 15.35 -5.67 6.21
C ASN A 175 15.95 -4.27 6.17
N LEU A 176 15.36 -3.33 5.43
CA LEU A 176 15.81 -1.95 5.38
C LEU A 176 15.77 -1.22 6.74
N LEU A 177 14.87 -1.62 7.63
CA LEU A 177 14.69 -0.99 8.94
C LEU A 177 15.71 -1.47 9.98
N ILE A 178 16.41 -2.58 9.71
CA ILE A 178 17.46 -3.10 10.58
C ILE A 178 18.71 -2.23 10.38
N LYS A 179 19.15 -1.52 11.44
CA LYS A 179 20.23 -0.50 11.38
C LYS A 179 21.52 -0.97 10.68
N ASP A 180 21.97 -2.19 10.97
CA ASP A 180 23.20 -2.76 10.40
C ASP A 180 23.03 -3.16 8.93
N PHE A 181 21.79 -3.44 8.52
CA PHE A 181 21.44 -3.78 7.14
C PHE A 181 21.35 -2.53 6.26
N ARG A 182 20.82 -1.45 6.82
CA ARG A 182 20.43 -0.19 6.15
C ARG A 182 21.48 0.43 5.23
N ARG A 183 22.73 0.54 5.71
CA ARG A 183 23.78 1.30 5.02
C ARG A 183 24.53 0.51 3.97
N ASP A 184 24.77 -0.77 4.24
CA ASP A 184 25.65 -1.57 3.42
C ASP A 184 24.86 -2.33 2.34
N ASN A 185 23.55 -2.54 2.53
CA ASN A 185 22.74 -3.40 1.65
C ASN A 185 21.70 -2.67 0.81
N LEU A 186 21.44 -1.37 0.99
CA LEU A 186 20.38 -0.64 0.25
C LEU A 186 20.50 -0.82 -1.27
N LYS A 187 21.72 -0.75 -1.77
CA LYS A 187 22.02 -0.94 -3.20
C LYS A 187 21.58 -2.31 -3.69
N VAL A 188 21.90 -3.36 -2.94
CA VAL A 188 21.54 -4.73 -3.29
C VAL A 188 20.05 -4.95 -3.11
N ALA A 189 19.47 -4.42 -2.04
CA ALA A 189 18.05 -4.49 -1.74
C ALA A 189 17.21 -3.95 -2.90
N ILE A 190 17.49 -2.73 -3.37
CA ILE A 190 16.80 -2.12 -4.53
C ILE A 190 17.01 -2.95 -5.81
N VAL A 191 18.24 -3.43 -6.05
CA VAL A 191 18.51 -4.21 -7.26
C VAL A 191 17.77 -5.55 -7.26
N CYS A 192 17.58 -6.16 -6.09
CA CYS A 192 16.96 -7.48 -5.96
C CYS A 192 15.43 -7.45 -5.93
N THR A 193 14.80 -6.35 -5.49
CA THR A 193 13.34 -6.26 -5.39
C THR A 193 12.65 -5.56 -6.56
N ASP A 194 13.39 -5.08 -7.55
CA ASP A 194 12.85 -4.40 -8.73
C ASP A 194 11.77 -5.24 -9.43
N GLN A 195 12.04 -6.50 -9.76
CA GLN A 195 11.07 -7.36 -10.42
C GLN A 195 9.79 -7.54 -9.59
N ASP A 196 9.93 -7.68 -8.28
CA ASP A 196 8.79 -7.86 -7.38
C ASP A 196 7.96 -6.56 -7.32
N ILE A 197 8.60 -5.39 -7.22
CA ILE A 197 7.93 -4.09 -7.27
C ILE A 197 7.20 -3.86 -8.60
N GLN A 198 7.82 -4.22 -9.74
CA GLN A 198 7.19 -4.11 -11.05
C GLN A 198 5.94 -5.00 -11.16
N GLU A 199 6.06 -6.29 -10.84
CA GLU A 199 4.95 -7.26 -10.93
C GLU A 199 3.80 -6.84 -10.00
N TYR A 200 4.14 -6.49 -8.76
CA TYR A 200 3.18 -6.09 -7.75
C TYR A 200 2.39 -4.85 -8.17
N SER A 201 3.11 -3.80 -8.59
CA SER A 201 2.51 -2.52 -8.96
C SER A 201 1.67 -2.66 -10.23
N ALA A 202 2.13 -3.43 -11.22
CA ALA A 202 1.38 -3.69 -12.44
C ALA A 202 0.02 -4.34 -12.11
N GLN A 203 0.04 -5.46 -11.39
CA GLN A 203 -1.18 -6.23 -11.08
C GLN A 203 -2.16 -5.46 -10.19
N LEU A 204 -1.66 -4.73 -9.18
CA LEU A 204 -2.52 -3.86 -8.35
C LEU A 204 -3.12 -2.71 -9.17
N SER A 205 -2.31 -2.05 -9.99
CA SER A 205 -2.76 -0.94 -10.84
C SER A 205 -3.80 -1.40 -11.87
N ASP A 206 -3.60 -2.58 -12.46
CA ASP A 206 -4.50 -3.15 -13.47
C ASP A 206 -5.83 -3.57 -12.83
N PHE A 207 -5.80 -4.15 -11.62
CA PHE A 207 -7.01 -4.45 -10.87
C PHE A 207 -7.83 -3.19 -10.59
N ILE A 208 -7.21 -2.13 -10.05
CA ILE A 208 -7.91 -0.87 -9.75
C ILE A 208 -8.43 -0.23 -11.04
N GLU A 209 -7.61 -0.18 -12.09
CA GLU A 209 -8.02 0.42 -13.37
C GLU A 209 -9.20 -0.34 -14.01
N SER A 210 -9.12 -1.67 -14.07
CA SER A 210 -10.14 -2.48 -14.75
C SER A 210 -11.41 -2.65 -13.93
N SER A 211 -11.28 -2.98 -12.64
CA SER A 211 -12.42 -3.36 -11.79
C SER A 211 -13.12 -2.14 -11.21
N TYR A 212 -12.38 -1.10 -10.84
CA TYR A 212 -12.94 0.10 -10.22
C TYR A 212 -13.16 1.22 -11.24
N VAL A 213 -12.08 1.72 -11.85
CA VAL A 213 -12.13 2.92 -12.70
C VAL A 213 -12.98 2.70 -13.97
N LYS A 214 -12.77 1.58 -14.67
CA LYS A 214 -13.43 1.29 -15.96
C LYS A 214 -14.71 0.45 -15.86
N ASN A 215 -15.02 -0.11 -14.70
CA ASN A 215 -16.18 -0.98 -14.55
C ASN A 215 -17.17 -0.41 -13.52
N LEU A 216 -16.81 -0.38 -12.23
CA LEU A 216 -17.73 0.08 -11.20
C LEU A 216 -18.19 1.53 -11.40
N LEU A 217 -17.27 2.46 -11.67
CA LEU A 217 -17.64 3.86 -11.88
C LEU A 217 -18.41 4.08 -13.19
N ASP A 218 -18.12 3.32 -14.25
CA ASP A 218 -18.89 3.38 -15.49
C ASP A 218 -20.30 2.79 -15.32
N ARG A 219 -20.43 1.72 -14.53
CA ARG A 219 -21.73 1.18 -14.11
C ARG A 219 -22.49 2.20 -13.25
N GLU A 220 -21.84 2.92 -12.35
CA GLU A 220 -22.49 3.95 -11.54
C GLU A 220 -23.04 5.07 -12.42
N ILE A 221 -22.29 5.54 -13.41
CA ILE A 221 -22.77 6.52 -14.41
C ILE A 221 -23.99 5.99 -15.15
N MET A 222 -23.95 4.74 -15.62
CA MET A 222 -25.07 4.11 -16.32
C MET A 222 -26.32 4.03 -15.42
N GLN A 223 -26.16 3.64 -14.16
CA GLN A 223 -27.28 3.55 -13.20
C GLN A 223 -27.85 4.93 -12.84
N ILE A 224 -27.02 5.98 -12.75
CA ILE A 224 -27.50 7.35 -12.60
C ILE A 224 -28.35 7.74 -13.82
N HIS A 225 -27.86 7.47 -15.03
CA HIS A 225 -28.58 7.80 -16.26
C HIS A 225 -29.94 7.06 -16.35
N GLU A 226 -29.97 5.77 -16.02
CA GLU A 226 -31.21 4.98 -16.00
C GLU A 226 -32.21 5.49 -14.95
N ASN A 227 -31.73 5.84 -13.75
CA ASN A 227 -32.55 6.32 -12.65
C ASN A 227 -33.19 7.69 -12.98
N TYR A 228 -32.40 8.67 -13.39
CA TYR A 228 -32.92 9.99 -13.78
C TYR A 228 -33.73 9.92 -15.07
N GLY A 229 -33.32 9.09 -16.03
CA GLY A 229 -34.04 8.84 -17.27
C GLY A 229 -35.46 8.32 -17.04
N TYR A 230 -35.67 7.47 -16.02
CA TYR A 230 -37.00 7.04 -15.60
C TYR A 230 -37.87 8.23 -15.15
N TYR A 231 -37.38 9.07 -14.24
CA TYR A 231 -38.15 10.21 -13.73
C TYR A 231 -38.40 11.29 -14.78
N ILE A 232 -37.40 11.60 -15.62
CA ILE A 232 -37.54 12.50 -16.76
C ILE A 232 -38.58 11.94 -17.73
N GLY A 233 -38.56 10.63 -17.99
CA GLY A 233 -39.56 9.93 -18.80
C GLY A 233 -40.98 10.11 -18.26
N GLU A 234 -41.18 9.99 -16.94
CA GLU A 234 -42.47 10.21 -16.29
C GLU A 234 -42.95 11.67 -16.38
N VAL A 235 -42.04 12.64 -16.21
CA VAL A 235 -42.35 14.08 -16.40
C VAL A 235 -42.74 14.36 -17.85
N ASN A 236 -42.00 13.80 -18.82
CA ASN A 236 -42.28 13.96 -20.25
C ASN A 236 -43.65 13.38 -20.66
N LYS A 237 -44.05 12.24 -20.08
CA LYS A 237 -45.39 11.67 -20.31
C LYS A 237 -46.48 12.62 -19.82
N ARG A 238 -46.34 13.20 -18.63
CA ARG A 238 -47.29 14.17 -18.08
C ARG A 238 -47.33 15.47 -18.88
N THR A 239 -46.17 15.98 -19.27
CA THR A 239 -46.05 17.19 -20.09
C THR A 239 -46.75 17.04 -21.44
N LYS A 240 -46.70 15.86 -22.06
CA LYS A 240 -47.43 15.55 -23.30
C LYS A 240 -48.96 15.43 -23.11
N LEU A 241 -49.41 15.11 -21.89
CA LEU A 241 -50.83 14.97 -21.56
C LEU A 241 -51.46 16.31 -21.11
N SER A 242 -50.67 17.22 -20.53
CA SER A 242 -51.10 18.58 -20.24
C SER A 242 -51.08 19.40 -21.52
N ASN A 243 -52.26 19.58 -22.15
CA ASN A 243 -52.43 20.51 -23.27
C ASN A 243 -51.94 21.90 -22.84
N SER A 244 -50.98 22.46 -23.58
CA SER A 244 -50.39 23.77 -23.29
C SER A 244 -51.40 24.93 -23.29
N GLU A 245 -52.61 24.72 -23.82
CA GLU A 245 -53.68 25.71 -23.87
C GLU A 245 -54.61 25.68 -22.64
N ASP A 246 -54.78 24.52 -21.99
CA ASP A 246 -55.77 24.35 -20.90
C ASP A 246 -55.18 24.57 -19.50
N ASN A 247 -53.86 24.41 -19.32
CA ASN A 247 -53.23 24.57 -18.01
C ASN A 247 -51.74 24.99 -18.08
N LEU A 248 -51.50 26.21 -18.57
CA LEU A 248 -50.15 26.81 -18.72
C LEU A 248 -49.27 26.68 -17.46
N GLN A 249 -49.86 26.84 -16.27
CA GLN A 249 -49.12 26.81 -15.01
C GLN A 249 -48.57 25.40 -14.69
N ASP A 250 -49.36 24.36 -14.99
CA ASP A 250 -48.94 22.95 -14.82
C ASP A 250 -47.86 22.57 -15.83
N PHE A 251 -48.01 23.01 -17.09
CA PHE A 251 -47.00 22.82 -18.13
C PHE A 251 -45.66 23.46 -17.75
N SER A 252 -45.65 24.73 -17.31
CA SER A 252 -44.42 25.41 -16.88
C SER A 252 -43.76 24.71 -15.68
N ALA A 253 -44.55 24.27 -14.69
CA ALA A 253 -44.01 23.56 -13.53
C ALA A 253 -43.37 22.20 -13.92
N LEU A 254 -43.96 21.47 -14.87
CA LEU A 254 -43.39 20.22 -15.37
C LEU A 254 -42.08 20.46 -16.15
N GLN A 255 -42.01 21.53 -16.94
CA GLN A 255 -40.81 21.90 -17.68
C GLN A 255 -39.66 22.34 -16.74
N GLU A 256 -39.97 23.10 -15.69
CA GLU A 256 -39.01 23.43 -14.63
C GLU A 256 -38.51 22.16 -13.93
N ARG A 257 -39.42 21.23 -13.60
CA ARG A 257 -39.05 19.96 -12.97
C ARG A 257 -38.15 19.12 -13.86
N GLN A 258 -38.41 19.05 -15.16
CA GLN A 258 -37.54 18.36 -16.10
C GLN A 258 -36.13 18.98 -16.10
N THR A 259 -36.05 20.31 -16.24
CA THR A 259 -34.76 21.03 -16.26
C THR A 259 -33.95 20.78 -14.98
N LEU A 260 -34.63 20.74 -13.83
CA LEU A 260 -34.02 20.42 -12.54
C LEU A 260 -33.46 18.99 -12.52
N LEU A 261 -34.25 17.99 -12.95
CA LEU A 261 -33.80 16.59 -12.98
C LEU A 261 -32.59 16.39 -13.90
N GLU A 262 -32.56 17.04 -15.07
CA GLU A 262 -31.41 16.98 -15.97
C GLU A 262 -30.16 17.66 -15.36
N ALA A 263 -30.35 18.72 -14.57
CA ALA A 263 -29.25 19.38 -13.86
C ALA A 263 -28.71 18.51 -12.71
N GLU A 264 -29.61 17.88 -11.94
CA GLU A 264 -29.27 16.93 -10.87
C GLU A 264 -28.52 15.71 -11.42
N GLU A 265 -29.00 15.13 -12.53
CA GLU A 265 -28.33 14.02 -13.22
C GLU A 265 -26.88 14.38 -13.61
N ARG A 266 -26.70 15.52 -14.29
CA ARG A 266 -25.36 15.99 -14.69
C ARG A 266 -24.46 16.22 -13.47
N ALA A 267 -25.01 16.74 -12.38
CA ALA A 267 -24.26 16.96 -11.15
C ALA A 267 -23.80 15.63 -10.53
N GLU A 268 -24.67 14.62 -10.47
CA GLU A 268 -24.30 13.29 -9.97
C GLU A 268 -23.27 12.59 -10.86
N ILE A 269 -23.42 12.64 -12.19
CA ILE A 269 -22.42 12.10 -13.13
C ILE A 269 -21.07 12.80 -12.96
N THR A 270 -21.06 14.13 -12.78
CA THR A 270 -19.83 14.90 -12.57
C THR A 270 -19.07 14.43 -11.33
N LYS A 271 -19.78 14.11 -10.23
CA LYS A 271 -19.16 13.53 -9.03
C LYS A 271 -18.50 12.17 -9.30
N VAL A 272 -19.09 11.34 -10.16
CA VAL A 272 -18.48 10.06 -10.56
C VAL A 272 -17.26 10.29 -11.44
N ILE A 273 -17.32 11.25 -12.36
CA ILE A 273 -16.19 11.61 -13.23
C ILE A 273 -14.97 12.07 -12.42
N GLU A 274 -15.17 12.89 -11.38
CA GLU A 274 -14.04 13.30 -10.53
C GLU A 274 -13.45 12.10 -9.77
N ARG A 275 -14.29 11.21 -9.22
CA ARG A 275 -13.82 9.95 -8.60
C ARG A 275 -13.08 9.05 -9.58
N LYS A 276 -13.47 9.04 -10.86
CA LYS A 276 -12.80 8.30 -11.93
C LYS A 276 -11.40 8.87 -12.20
N LYS A 277 -11.28 10.19 -12.22
CA LYS A 277 -10.00 10.89 -12.34
C LYS A 277 -9.10 10.64 -11.12
N GLN A 278 -9.65 10.72 -9.91
CA GLN A 278 -8.97 10.37 -8.66
C GLN A 278 -8.42 8.93 -8.69
N GLY A 279 -9.24 7.97 -9.10
CA GLY A 279 -8.83 6.58 -9.29
C GLY A 279 -7.71 6.41 -10.34
N ALA A 280 -7.80 7.11 -11.46
CA ALA A 280 -6.77 7.08 -12.50
C ALA A 280 -5.45 7.73 -12.04
N ASP A 281 -5.51 8.82 -11.28
CA ASP A 281 -4.36 9.48 -10.66
C ASP A 281 -3.66 8.52 -9.68
N TYR A 282 -4.43 7.77 -8.87
CA TYR A 282 -3.87 6.77 -7.95
C TYR A 282 -3.22 5.58 -8.69
N VAL A 283 -3.85 5.08 -9.76
CA VAL A 283 -3.27 4.06 -10.66
C VAL A 283 -1.94 4.56 -11.24
N THR A 284 -1.88 5.81 -11.68
CA THR A 284 -0.66 6.44 -12.19
C THR A 284 0.41 6.51 -11.11
N ALA A 285 0.05 6.93 -9.89
CA ALA A 285 0.98 6.99 -8.77
C ALA A 285 1.61 5.63 -8.43
N ILE A 286 0.83 4.54 -8.49
CA ILE A 286 1.32 3.17 -8.32
C ILE A 286 2.37 2.82 -9.39
N ARG A 287 2.03 3.05 -10.66
CA ARG A 287 2.92 2.74 -11.80
C ARG A 287 4.22 3.55 -11.75
N ASP A 288 4.11 4.83 -11.41
CA ASP A 288 5.25 5.73 -11.29
C ASP A 288 6.15 5.40 -10.10
N THR A 289 5.59 4.82 -9.03
CA THR A 289 6.38 4.29 -7.90
C THR A 289 7.26 3.12 -8.35
N ALA A 290 6.73 2.24 -9.21
CA ALA A 290 7.52 1.18 -9.82
C ALA A 290 8.55 1.73 -10.81
N GLU A 291 8.20 2.72 -11.63
CA GLU A 291 9.14 3.39 -12.54
C GLU A 291 10.32 4.02 -11.77
N PHE A 292 10.01 4.72 -10.67
CA PHE A 292 10.98 5.30 -9.76
C PHE A 292 11.93 4.23 -9.19
N HIS A 293 11.40 3.11 -8.70
CA HIS A 293 12.22 1.99 -8.24
C HIS A 293 13.14 1.47 -9.36
N GLY A 294 12.61 1.28 -10.56
CA GLY A 294 13.38 0.81 -11.72
C GLY A 294 14.52 1.76 -12.09
N LYS A 295 14.32 3.08 -11.98
CA LYS A 295 15.37 4.09 -12.17
C LYS A 295 16.45 3.98 -11.10
N LEU A 296 16.10 3.79 -9.82
CA LEU A 296 17.08 3.53 -8.75
C LEU A 296 17.87 2.25 -9.01
N LYS A 297 17.20 1.17 -9.42
CA LYS A 297 17.86 -0.08 -9.82
C LYS A 297 18.82 0.14 -10.97
N ARG A 298 18.50 0.96 -11.99
CA ARG A 298 19.43 1.25 -13.09
C ARG A 298 20.68 1.97 -12.60
N ILE A 299 20.54 2.99 -11.76
CA ILE A 299 21.67 3.70 -11.15
C ILE A 299 22.57 2.70 -10.40
N PHE A 300 21.97 1.87 -9.55
CA PHE A 300 22.69 0.93 -8.71
C PHE A 300 23.23 -0.31 -9.46
N ASN A 301 22.60 -0.69 -10.56
CA ASN A 301 23.04 -1.81 -11.40
C ASN A 301 23.94 -1.36 -12.56
N LYS A 302 24.54 -0.16 -12.50
CA LYS A 302 25.42 0.38 -13.55
C LYS A 302 24.74 0.37 -14.93
N ASN A 303 23.49 0.80 -14.98
CA ASN A 303 22.61 0.84 -16.15
C ASN A 303 22.34 -0.50 -16.84
N ARG A 304 22.57 -1.64 -16.17
CA ARG A 304 22.21 -2.96 -16.70
C ARG A 304 20.74 -3.27 -16.42
N GLU A 305 20.02 -3.71 -17.44
CA GLU A 305 18.64 -4.17 -17.28
C GLU A 305 18.55 -5.51 -16.55
N LYS A 306 19.43 -6.45 -16.90
CA LYS A 306 19.46 -7.80 -16.34
C LYS A 306 20.50 -7.94 -15.23
N LEU A 307 20.19 -8.77 -14.24
CA LEU A 307 21.14 -9.19 -13.23
C LEU A 307 22.11 -10.22 -13.82
N SER A 308 23.39 -10.12 -13.47
CA SER A 308 24.35 -11.20 -13.71
C SER A 308 24.07 -12.40 -12.80
N SER A 309 24.54 -13.60 -13.17
CA SER A 309 24.36 -14.81 -12.35
C SER A 309 24.89 -14.65 -10.92
N ALA A 310 26.00 -13.92 -10.75
CA ALA A 310 26.54 -13.59 -9.43
C ALA A 310 25.61 -12.67 -8.63
N GLN A 311 24.92 -11.74 -9.28
CA GLN A 311 23.92 -10.88 -8.63
C GLN A 311 22.65 -11.65 -8.29
N ILE A 312 22.22 -12.58 -9.14
CA ILE A 312 21.09 -13.47 -8.83
C ILE A 312 21.39 -14.30 -7.57
N GLN A 313 22.58 -14.88 -7.46
CA GLN A 313 22.99 -15.60 -6.26
C GLN A 313 23.01 -14.70 -5.01
N LYS A 314 23.43 -13.44 -5.16
CA LYS A 314 23.32 -12.45 -4.08
C LYS A 314 21.87 -12.19 -3.71
N CYS A 315 20.98 -11.96 -4.67
CA CYS A 315 19.56 -11.78 -4.38
C CYS A 315 18.94 -12.99 -3.69
N ASN A 316 19.28 -14.21 -4.11
CA ASN A 316 18.82 -15.42 -3.42
C ASN A 316 19.28 -15.44 -1.96
N LYS A 317 20.55 -15.09 -1.68
CA LYS A 317 21.06 -15.01 -0.31
C LYS A 317 20.39 -13.89 0.51
N TYR A 318 20.11 -12.74 -0.12
CA TYR A 318 19.38 -11.62 0.47
C TYR A 318 18.00 -12.05 0.97
N HIS A 319 17.24 -12.76 0.14
CA HIS A 319 15.93 -13.28 0.51
C HIS A 319 16.01 -14.43 1.53
N SER A 320 17.07 -15.23 1.52
CA SER A 320 17.22 -16.41 2.40
C SER A 320 17.53 -16.05 3.87
N ASN A 321 18.19 -14.93 4.12
CA ASN A 321 18.61 -14.54 5.48
C ASN A 321 17.43 -14.24 6.43
N ASN A 322 16.20 -14.07 5.92
CA ASN A 322 15.01 -13.84 6.73
C ASN A 322 14.41 -15.12 7.32
N ALA A 323 14.71 -16.30 6.78
CA ALA A 323 14.18 -17.57 7.28
C ALA A 323 14.74 -17.96 8.67
N ASN A 324 15.86 -17.35 9.09
CA ASN A 324 16.58 -17.67 10.33
C ASN A 324 16.84 -16.42 11.19
N LEU A 325 15.83 -15.55 11.38
CA LEU A 325 15.89 -14.43 12.33
C LEU A 325 15.84 -14.90 13.82
N SER A 326 16.45 -16.05 14.15
CA SER A 326 16.95 -16.26 15.50
C SER A 326 18.27 -15.51 15.59
N VAL A 327 18.31 -14.46 16.41
CA VAL A 327 19.48 -13.66 16.72
C VAL A 327 20.58 -14.55 17.30
N GLN A 328 21.40 -15.16 16.45
CA GLN A 328 22.66 -15.77 16.84
C GLN A 328 23.80 -15.10 16.09
N ASN A 329 24.61 -14.41 16.90
CA ASN A 329 25.93 -13.88 16.62
C ASN A 329 26.66 -14.66 15.51
N THR A 330 26.64 -14.14 14.29
CA THR A 330 27.60 -14.53 13.28
C THR A 330 28.51 -13.34 13.01
N GLN A 331 29.68 -13.38 13.65
CA GLN A 331 30.84 -12.55 13.37
C GLN A 331 31.46 -12.81 11.99
N GLN A 332 30.77 -13.49 11.07
CA GLN A 332 31.12 -13.49 9.66
C GLN A 332 30.51 -12.27 9.02
N LYS A 333 31.24 -11.16 9.12
CA LYS A 333 31.05 -9.98 8.29
C LYS A 333 31.31 -10.42 6.85
N ASP A 334 30.28 -10.94 6.17
CA ASP A 334 30.35 -11.27 4.74
C ASP A 334 30.81 -10.01 4.01
N GLU A 335 32.08 -9.98 3.60
CA GLU A 335 32.69 -8.90 2.82
C GLU A 335 31.95 -8.63 1.48
N LEU A 336 31.02 -9.49 1.11
CA LEU A 336 30.33 -9.51 -0.18
C LEU A 336 29.20 -8.48 -0.36
N TRP A 337 28.78 -7.82 0.71
CA TRP A 337 27.60 -6.95 0.70
C TRP A 337 27.89 -5.47 0.72
N ASN A 338 29.11 -5.07 1.07
CA ASN A 338 29.44 -3.67 1.33
C ASN A 338 29.66 -2.89 0.02
N GLN A 339 28.58 -2.58 -0.70
CA GLN A 339 28.64 -1.71 -1.87
C GLN A 339 28.33 -0.27 -1.47
N LYS A 340 29.36 0.42 -1.01
CA LYS A 340 29.30 1.86 -0.76
C LYS A 340 28.71 2.57 -1.99
N ILE A 341 27.62 3.32 -1.78
CA ILE A 341 27.04 4.17 -2.80
C ILE A 341 28.05 5.29 -3.13
N THR A 342 28.40 5.42 -4.40
CA THR A 342 29.32 6.47 -4.87
C THR A 342 28.64 7.84 -4.89
N THR A 343 29.43 8.91 -4.86
CA THR A 343 28.90 10.29 -4.95
C THR A 343 28.13 10.53 -6.26
N SER A 344 28.55 9.90 -7.36
CA SER A 344 27.85 10.01 -8.64
C SER A 344 26.48 9.32 -8.61
N GLU A 345 26.43 8.08 -8.10
CA GLU A 345 25.16 7.33 -7.93
C GLU A 345 24.22 8.08 -6.99
N LEU A 346 24.75 8.67 -5.91
CA LEU A 346 23.95 9.47 -4.99
C LEU A 346 23.37 10.72 -5.67
N LYS A 347 24.16 11.43 -6.48
CA LYS A 347 23.69 12.61 -7.22
C LYS A 347 22.57 12.26 -8.20
N GLU A 348 22.71 11.16 -8.93
CA GLU A 348 21.67 10.67 -9.84
C GLU A 348 20.42 10.21 -9.09
N ALA A 349 20.58 9.50 -7.97
CA ALA A 349 19.46 9.06 -7.14
C ALA A 349 18.67 10.27 -6.60
N LYS A 350 19.34 11.32 -6.11
CA LYS A 350 18.69 12.57 -5.69
C LYS A 350 17.89 13.23 -6.82
N LYS A 351 18.42 13.22 -8.04
CA LYS A 351 17.71 13.77 -9.22
C LYS A 351 16.44 12.97 -9.51
N VAL A 352 16.55 11.64 -9.59
CA VAL A 352 15.41 10.74 -9.84
C VAL A 352 14.35 10.83 -8.74
N THR A 353 14.78 10.96 -7.48
CA THR A 353 13.90 11.22 -6.34
C THR A 353 13.12 12.52 -6.51
N LYS A 354 13.79 13.61 -6.87
CA LYS A 354 13.12 14.90 -7.07
C LYS A 354 12.10 14.81 -8.21
N GLU A 355 12.48 14.20 -9.34
CA GLU A 355 11.57 13.99 -10.47
C GLU A 355 10.34 13.18 -10.08
N TYR A 356 10.50 12.14 -9.24
CA TYR A 356 9.39 11.34 -8.73
C TYR A 356 8.46 12.17 -7.83
N ILE A 357 9.00 12.92 -6.87
CA ILE A 357 8.20 13.79 -5.99
C ILE A 357 7.42 14.81 -6.81
N ASP A 358 8.11 15.54 -7.70
CA ASP A 358 7.51 16.59 -8.54
C ASP A 358 6.40 16.00 -9.46
N LYS A 359 6.48 14.71 -9.83
CA LYS A 359 5.50 14.00 -10.66
C LYS A 359 4.28 13.53 -9.85
N ILE A 360 4.48 12.95 -8.67
CA ILE A 360 3.39 12.30 -7.91
C ILE A 360 2.60 13.26 -7.03
N THR A 361 3.27 14.23 -6.38
CA THR A 361 2.60 15.18 -5.48
C THR A 361 1.32 15.80 -6.09
N PRO A 362 1.34 16.36 -7.31
CA PRO A 362 0.13 16.96 -7.89
C PRO A 362 -0.97 15.95 -8.23
N LEU A 363 -0.65 14.66 -8.39
CA LEU A 363 -1.65 13.60 -8.59
C LEU A 363 -2.40 13.30 -7.28
N LEU A 364 -1.69 13.35 -6.15
CA LEU A 364 -2.25 12.98 -4.85
C LEU A 364 -2.96 14.13 -4.14
N GLU A 365 -2.56 15.38 -4.39
CA GLU A 365 -3.27 16.55 -3.87
C GLU A 365 -4.73 16.60 -4.37
N ARG A 366 -4.99 16.19 -5.61
CA ARG A 366 -6.35 16.09 -6.17
C ARG A 366 -7.22 14.99 -5.55
N ASN A 367 -6.63 14.10 -4.76
CA ASN A 367 -7.33 13.03 -4.04
C ASN A 367 -7.68 13.43 -2.59
N GLN A 368 -7.40 14.68 -2.18
CA GLN A 368 -7.64 15.19 -0.82
C GLN A 368 -8.83 16.17 -0.73
N ASP A 369 -9.37 16.57 -1.89
CA ASP A 369 -10.62 17.33 -2.05
C ASP A 369 -11.81 16.38 -2.28
#